data_AF-A0A7V2W851-F1
#
_entry.id   AF-A0A7V2W851-F1
#
_cell.length_a   1.000
_cell.length_b   1.000
_cell.length_c   1.000
_cell.angle_alpha   90.00
_cell.angle_beta   90.00
_cell.angle_gamma   90.00
#
_symmetry.space_group_name_H-M   'P 1'
#
loop_
_entity.id
_entity.type
_entity.pdbx_description
1 polymer ?
#
loop_
_entity_poly.entity_id
_entity_poly.type
_entity_poly.pdbx_seq_one_letter_code
_entity_poly.pdbx_strand_id
1 'polypeptide(L)'
;MKIKSTITAALLAASSFLLAQTEQGLLLSLQQLPDQSWGVFMKPGEALSPSHKTVMGTGQVTLVTPSRFEYSNFKNHAGSWVENARVNNPIEAFGKSYVSFGFVTDLPKSHIAAGEETLLFSFTADEKFSGQLYLIDNNSDDPFLPPNSLSTNPGNELSMVDIGDRKNIKKYFYAGNYIPENQAKPVFANKGDKTENAKNKLGKNGKEERVVLNSLEEEQD
;
A
#
# COMPACT_ATOMS: atom_id res chain seq x y z
N MET A 1 -55.58 41.03 6.94
CA MET A 1 -54.93 40.67 5.66
C MET A 1 -53.69 39.84 6.00
N LYS A 2 -53.65 38.57 5.60
CA LYS A 2 -52.60 37.59 5.93
C LYS A 2 -51.35 37.88 5.08
N ILE A 3 -50.18 38.04 5.69
CA ILE A 3 -48.90 38.06 4.97
C ILE A 3 -48.04 36.92 5.53
N LYS A 4 -47.59 36.07 4.61
CA LYS A 4 -47.05 34.74 4.84
C LYS A 4 -45.59 34.81 5.31
N SER A 5 -45.28 33.92 6.25
CA SER A 5 -43.93 33.48 6.63
C SER A 5 -43.11 33.07 5.41
N THR A 6 -41.87 33.54 5.32
CA THR A 6 -40.85 32.93 4.45
C THR A 6 -39.59 32.77 5.28
N ILE A 7 -39.37 31.56 5.79
CA ILE A 7 -38.12 31.14 6.40
C ILE A 7 -37.19 30.76 5.24
N THR A 8 -36.19 31.60 4.98
CA THR A 8 -35.10 31.25 4.07
C THR A 8 -34.14 30.32 4.81
N ALA A 9 -34.28 29.01 4.60
CA ALA A 9 -33.28 28.04 5.03
C ALA A 9 -32.11 28.07 4.01
N ALA A 10 -30.99 28.68 4.40
CA ALA A 10 -29.74 28.54 3.67
C ALA A 10 -29.18 27.13 3.91
N LEU A 11 -29.30 26.26 2.91
CA LEU A 11 -28.71 24.94 2.92
C LEU A 11 -27.19 25.10 2.71
N LEU A 12 -26.42 25.06 3.80
CA LEU A 12 -24.96 24.95 3.74
C LEU A 12 -24.63 23.54 3.22
N ALA A 13 -24.38 23.41 1.91
CA ALA A 13 -23.72 22.23 1.37
C ALA A 13 -22.26 22.27 1.81
N ALA A 14 -21.96 21.64 2.95
CA ALA A 14 -20.60 21.30 3.31
C ALA A 14 -20.11 20.22 2.34
N SER A 15 -19.62 20.68 1.18
CA SER A 15 -18.83 19.86 0.26
C SER A 15 -17.56 19.49 1.00
N SER A 16 -17.53 18.28 1.58
CA SER A 16 -16.31 17.63 2.03
C SER A 16 -15.42 17.42 0.82
N PHE A 17 -14.59 18.41 0.48
CA PHE A 17 -13.41 18.16 -0.32
C PHE A 17 -12.53 17.24 0.52
N LEU A 18 -12.55 15.94 0.22
CA LEU A 18 -11.38 15.12 0.50
C LEU A 18 -10.23 15.81 -0.24
N LEU A 19 -9.24 16.29 0.50
CA LEU A 19 -7.96 16.60 -0.08
C LEU A 19 -7.46 15.27 -0.67
N ALA A 20 -7.59 15.11 -1.98
CA ALA A 20 -6.68 14.24 -2.71
C ALA A 20 -5.29 14.72 -2.29
N GLN A 21 -4.56 13.90 -1.54
CA GLN A 21 -3.16 14.17 -1.34
C GLN A 21 -2.57 14.13 -2.74
N THR A 22 -2.18 15.29 -3.26
CA THR A 22 -1.46 15.38 -4.53
C THR A 22 -0.11 14.74 -4.30
N GLU A 23 -0.04 13.41 -4.40
CA GLU A 23 1.20 12.70 -4.20
C GLU A 23 2.13 13.01 -5.37
N GLN A 24 3.22 13.72 -5.08
CA GLN A 24 4.20 14.14 -6.07
C GLN A 24 5.18 12.98 -6.29
N GLY A 25 4.80 12.01 -7.13
CA GLY A 25 5.69 10.90 -7.47
C GLY A 25 4.99 9.73 -8.16
N LEU A 26 5.66 8.59 -8.15
CA LEU A 26 5.18 7.32 -8.68
C LEU A 26 4.47 6.56 -7.56
N LEU A 27 3.24 6.14 -7.83
CA LEU A 27 2.38 5.46 -6.87
C LEU A 27 2.24 4.00 -7.26
N LEU A 28 2.32 3.11 -6.28
CA LEU A 28 2.15 1.67 -6.50
C LEU A 28 0.80 1.17 -5.97
N SER A 29 0.25 0.16 -6.62
CA SER A 29 -0.87 -0.61 -6.08
C SER A 29 -0.71 -2.10 -6.40
N LEU A 30 -1.28 -2.93 -5.54
CA LEU A 30 -1.46 -4.35 -5.79
C LEU A 30 -2.95 -4.59 -6.02
N GLN A 31 -3.27 -5.21 -7.14
CA GLN A 31 -4.64 -5.35 -7.62
C GLN A 31 -4.94 -6.78 -8.04
N GLN A 32 -6.18 -7.24 -7.83
CA GLN A 32 -6.66 -8.48 -8.41
C GLN A 32 -7.20 -8.23 -9.82
N LEU A 33 -6.80 -9.05 -10.78
CA LEU A 33 -7.19 -8.99 -12.18
C LEU A 33 -8.46 -9.84 -12.44
N PRO A 34 -9.16 -9.64 -13.58
CA PRO A 34 -10.39 -10.39 -13.89
C PRO A 34 -10.23 -11.91 -13.95
N ASP A 35 -9.03 -12.40 -14.24
CA ASP A 35 -8.69 -13.83 -14.26
C ASP A 35 -8.25 -14.37 -12.88
N GLN A 36 -8.47 -13.59 -11.82
CA GLN A 36 -8.08 -13.85 -10.43
C GLN A 36 -6.56 -13.85 -10.16
N SER A 37 -5.72 -13.57 -11.17
CA SER A 37 -4.31 -13.29 -10.93
C SER A 37 -4.12 -11.93 -10.24
N TRP A 38 -2.92 -11.69 -9.71
CA TRP A 38 -2.54 -10.43 -9.08
C TRP A 38 -1.65 -9.62 -10.01
N GLY A 39 -1.87 -8.32 -10.06
CA GLY A 39 -1.06 -7.35 -10.81
C GLY A 39 -0.51 -6.28 -9.90
N VAL A 40 0.77 -5.95 -10.07
CA VAL A 40 1.37 -4.75 -9.47
C VAL A 40 1.32 -3.64 -10.50
N PHE A 41 0.70 -2.53 -10.14
CA PHE A 41 0.53 -1.37 -11.00
C PHE A 41 1.34 -0.19 -10.47
N MET A 42 1.76 0.66 -11.40
CA MET A 42 2.32 1.98 -11.13
C MET A 42 1.47 3.04 -11.83
N LYS A 43 1.26 4.19 -11.21
CA LYS A 43 0.78 5.39 -11.90
C LYS A 43 1.53 6.64 -11.45
N PRO A 44 1.74 7.64 -12.32
CA PRO A 44 2.14 8.97 -11.88
C PRO A 44 1.02 9.60 -11.03
N GLY A 45 1.39 10.29 -9.95
CA GLY A 45 0.45 11.11 -9.20
C GLY A 45 -0.14 12.24 -10.05
N GLU A 46 -1.30 12.77 -9.66
CA GLU A 46 -2.12 13.67 -10.49
C GLU A 46 -1.40 14.94 -10.96
N ALA A 47 -0.41 15.41 -10.18
CA ALA A 47 0.39 16.58 -10.52
C ALA A 47 1.47 16.30 -11.58
N LEU A 48 1.71 15.03 -11.93
CA LEU A 48 2.75 14.63 -12.87
C LEU A 48 2.20 14.48 -14.27
N SER A 49 2.93 15.04 -15.23
CA SER A 49 2.69 14.82 -16.67
C SER A 49 3.99 14.39 -17.35
N PRO A 50 4.36 13.10 -17.24
CA PRO A 50 5.53 12.57 -17.92
C PRO A 50 5.39 12.69 -19.45
N SER A 51 6.50 12.94 -20.13
CA SER A 51 6.53 12.89 -21.60
C SER A 51 6.52 11.45 -22.11
N HIS A 52 6.40 11.25 -23.43
CA HIS A 52 6.56 9.94 -24.06
C HIS A 52 7.99 9.38 -24.03
N LYS A 53 8.96 10.11 -23.44
CA LYS A 53 10.37 9.73 -23.36
C LYS A 53 10.80 9.51 -21.91
N THR A 54 10.14 8.58 -21.26
CA THR A 54 10.50 8.09 -19.93
C THR A 54 11.39 6.86 -19.99
N VAL A 55 12.20 6.66 -18.96
CA VAL A 55 13.01 5.45 -18.73
C VAL A 55 12.94 5.13 -17.25
N MET A 56 12.50 3.92 -16.90
CA MET A 56 12.61 3.43 -15.53
C MET A 56 14.09 3.20 -15.19
N GLY A 57 14.54 3.77 -14.08
CA GLY A 57 15.94 3.70 -13.63
C GLY A 57 16.15 2.55 -12.67
N THR A 58 15.47 2.60 -11.53
CA THR A 58 15.52 1.60 -10.45
C THR A 58 14.12 1.27 -10.00
N GLY A 59 13.98 0.11 -9.35
CA GLY A 59 12.73 -0.26 -8.74
C GLY A 59 12.90 -1.46 -7.81
N GLN A 60 12.17 -1.40 -6.70
CA GLN A 60 11.90 -2.53 -5.82
C GLN A 60 10.43 -2.46 -5.41
N VAL A 61 9.72 -3.57 -5.59
CA VAL A 61 8.37 -3.74 -5.06
C VAL A 61 8.38 -4.91 -4.08
N THR A 62 7.94 -4.69 -2.85
CA THR A 62 7.87 -5.74 -1.84
C THR A 62 6.45 -6.07 -1.47
N LEU A 63 6.09 -7.34 -1.66
CA LEU A 63 4.86 -7.91 -1.15
C LEU A 63 5.06 -8.35 0.30
N VAL A 64 4.10 -8.01 1.15
CA VAL A 64 3.93 -8.65 2.45
C VAL A 64 2.82 -9.70 2.30
N THR A 65 3.14 -10.91 2.73
CA THR A 65 2.35 -12.11 2.45
C THR A 65 2.33 -13.02 3.68
N PRO A 66 1.41 -14.00 3.77
CA PRO A 66 1.51 -15.04 4.78
C PRO A 66 2.78 -15.88 4.62
N SER A 67 3.25 -16.48 5.71
CA SER A 67 4.39 -17.40 5.67
C SER A 67 4.14 -18.56 4.70
N ARG A 68 5.17 -18.96 3.96
CA ARG A 68 5.09 -20.00 2.89
C ARG A 68 4.26 -19.58 1.69
N PHE A 69 4.09 -18.28 1.46
CA PHE A 69 3.52 -17.77 0.22
C PHE A 69 4.33 -18.25 -1.00
N GLU A 70 3.62 -18.85 -1.94
CA GLU A 70 4.12 -19.28 -3.24
C GLU A 70 3.27 -18.64 -4.33
N TYR A 71 3.90 -18.35 -5.46
CA TYR A 71 3.23 -17.86 -6.66
C TYR A 71 3.74 -18.61 -7.89
N SER A 72 2.97 -18.52 -8.96
CA SER A 72 3.29 -19.09 -10.27
C SER A 72 2.91 -18.11 -11.38
N ASN A 73 3.16 -18.48 -12.64
CA ASN A 73 2.76 -17.71 -13.83
C ASN A 73 3.20 -16.24 -13.79
N PHE A 74 4.41 -15.98 -13.27
CA PHE A 74 4.98 -14.64 -13.23
C PHE A 74 5.20 -14.11 -14.64
N LYS A 75 4.69 -12.91 -14.92
CA LYS A 75 4.80 -12.25 -16.23
C LYS A 75 5.21 -10.79 -16.06
N ASN A 76 6.21 -10.38 -16.82
CA ASN A 76 6.63 -9.00 -16.96
C ASN A 76 5.79 -8.28 -18.04
N HIS A 77 5.32 -7.07 -17.75
CA HIS A 77 4.50 -6.25 -18.65
C HIS A 77 5.13 -4.88 -18.94
N ALA A 78 5.64 -4.20 -17.90
CA ALA A 78 6.38 -2.95 -18.03
C ALA A 78 7.73 -3.08 -17.33
N GLY A 79 8.78 -3.19 -18.13
CA GLY A 79 10.09 -3.57 -17.67
C GLY A 79 10.20 -5.04 -17.28
N SER A 80 11.40 -5.45 -16.91
CA SER A 80 11.71 -6.78 -16.42
C SER A 80 11.95 -6.72 -14.92
N TRP A 81 11.24 -7.56 -14.20
CA TRP A 81 11.29 -7.70 -12.75
C TRP A 81 11.66 -9.14 -12.41
N VAL A 82 12.41 -9.31 -11.33
CA VAL A 82 12.77 -10.62 -10.79
C VAL A 82 12.61 -10.60 -9.28
N GLU A 83 12.12 -11.69 -8.69
CA GLU A 83 12.27 -11.88 -7.25
C GLU A 83 13.76 -11.96 -6.93
N ASN A 84 14.28 -10.95 -6.23
CA ASN A 84 15.71 -10.85 -5.91
C ASN A 84 15.98 -11.00 -4.41
N ALA A 85 14.95 -10.91 -3.57
CA ALA A 85 15.07 -11.16 -2.15
C ALA A 85 13.76 -11.69 -1.56
N ARG A 86 13.90 -12.58 -0.58
CA ARG A 86 12.79 -13.09 0.21
C ARG A 86 13.23 -13.32 1.63
N VAL A 87 12.41 -12.84 2.57
CA VAL A 87 12.54 -13.17 3.99
C VAL A 87 11.26 -13.83 4.44
N ASN A 88 11.37 -15.08 4.88
CA ASN A 88 10.25 -15.82 5.43
C ASN A 88 10.31 -15.80 6.95
N ASN A 89 9.21 -15.39 7.59
CA ASN A 89 8.99 -15.51 9.02
C ASN A 89 10.06 -14.85 9.91
N PRO A 90 10.37 -13.55 9.71
CA PRO A 90 11.33 -12.85 10.57
C PRO A 90 10.79 -12.74 12.00
N ILE A 91 11.69 -12.62 12.97
CA ILE A 91 11.34 -12.67 14.39
C ILE A 91 10.38 -11.55 14.81
N GLU A 92 10.49 -10.38 14.20
CA GLU A 92 9.63 -9.22 14.46
C GLU A 92 8.25 -9.33 13.81
N ALA A 93 8.11 -10.20 12.81
CA ALA A 93 6.90 -10.31 11.99
C ALA A 93 6.55 -11.78 11.73
N PHE A 94 6.37 -12.53 12.81
CA PHE A 94 6.04 -13.95 12.72
C PHE A 94 4.76 -14.19 11.91
N GLY A 95 4.75 -15.25 11.12
CA GLY A 95 3.65 -15.60 10.22
C GLY A 95 3.61 -14.82 8.92
N LYS A 96 4.52 -13.86 8.68
CA LYS A 96 4.62 -13.10 7.43
C LYS A 96 5.81 -13.54 6.57
N SER A 97 5.81 -13.13 5.31
CA SER A 97 6.95 -13.19 4.40
C SER A 97 7.01 -11.92 3.56
N TYR A 98 8.22 -11.41 3.35
CA TYR A 98 8.53 -10.22 2.57
C TYR A 98 9.19 -10.68 1.28
N VAL A 99 8.51 -10.48 0.15
CA VAL A 99 8.96 -10.93 -1.17
C VAL A 99 9.22 -9.71 -2.03
N SER A 100 10.49 -9.43 -2.28
CA SER A 100 10.95 -8.25 -3.02
C SER A 100 11.26 -8.60 -4.47
N PHE A 101 10.70 -7.81 -5.37
CA PHE A 101 10.89 -7.86 -6.80
C PHE A 101 11.73 -6.67 -7.24
N GLY A 102 12.95 -6.94 -7.69
CA GLY A 102 13.88 -5.94 -8.19
C GLY A 102 13.69 -5.70 -9.68
N PHE A 103 13.71 -4.43 -10.08
CA PHE A 103 13.77 -4.02 -11.46
C PHE A 103 15.13 -4.35 -12.08
N VAL A 104 15.12 -4.94 -13.27
CA VAL A 104 16.33 -5.34 -14.01
C VAL A 104 16.55 -4.46 -15.24
N THR A 105 15.50 -4.20 -16.03
CA THR A 105 15.61 -3.41 -17.27
C THR A 105 14.28 -2.82 -17.71
N ASP A 106 14.31 -1.70 -18.44
CA ASP A 106 13.14 -0.98 -18.99
C ASP A 106 12.54 -1.69 -20.23
N LEU A 107 12.70 -3.01 -20.32
CA LEU A 107 12.20 -3.84 -21.40
C LEU A 107 11.31 -4.96 -20.85
N PRO A 108 10.10 -5.18 -21.39
CA PRO A 108 9.47 -4.43 -22.48
C PRO A 108 9.13 -2.99 -22.06
N LYS A 109 9.35 -2.05 -22.98
CA LYS A 109 9.10 -0.64 -22.71
C LYS A 109 7.59 -0.39 -22.69
N SER A 110 7.11 0.30 -21.66
CA SER A 110 5.71 0.72 -21.54
C SER A 110 5.57 2.23 -21.61
N HIS A 111 4.41 2.67 -22.11
CA HIS A 111 4.07 4.08 -22.09
C HIS A 111 3.54 4.45 -20.70
N ILE A 112 4.23 5.38 -20.03
CA ILE A 112 3.78 5.94 -18.76
C ILE A 112 3.09 7.27 -19.05
N ALA A 113 1.81 7.37 -18.74
CA ALA A 113 0.99 8.56 -18.95
C ALA A 113 0.39 9.08 -17.64
N ALA A 114 0.08 10.38 -17.61
CA ALA A 114 -0.51 11.03 -16.46
C ALA A 114 -1.87 10.40 -16.10
N GLY A 115 -2.06 10.02 -14.83
CA GLY A 115 -3.32 9.45 -14.36
C GLY A 115 -3.63 8.03 -14.87
N GLU A 116 -2.78 7.45 -15.72
CA GLU A 116 -2.98 6.10 -16.24
C GLU A 116 -2.18 5.07 -15.43
N GLU A 117 -2.83 3.94 -15.15
CA GLU A 117 -2.17 2.80 -14.51
C GLU A 117 -1.37 2.01 -15.54
N THR A 118 -0.12 1.72 -15.21
CA THR A 118 0.76 0.82 -15.95
C THR A 118 0.93 -0.46 -15.16
N LEU A 119 0.54 -1.60 -15.74
CA LEU A 119 0.81 -2.92 -15.16
C LEU A 119 2.32 -3.21 -15.28
N LEU A 120 2.99 -3.39 -14.14
CA LEU A 120 4.43 -3.70 -14.09
C LEU A 120 4.67 -5.19 -14.32
N PHE A 121 4.08 -6.02 -13.47
CA PHE A 121 4.14 -7.47 -13.54
C PHE A 121 2.88 -8.09 -12.93
N SER A 122 2.63 -9.35 -13.28
CA SER A 122 1.51 -10.12 -12.74
C SER A 122 1.93 -11.53 -12.33
N PHE A 123 1.22 -12.14 -11.40
CA PHE A 123 1.45 -13.52 -10.94
C PHE A 123 0.17 -14.17 -10.44
N THR A 124 0.14 -15.50 -10.39
CA THR A 124 -0.94 -16.27 -9.76
C THR A 124 -0.51 -16.64 -8.34
N ALA A 125 -1.29 -16.22 -7.35
CA ALA A 125 -1.18 -16.70 -5.98
C ALA A 125 -2.07 -17.95 -5.79
N ASP A 126 -1.68 -18.85 -4.89
CA ASP A 126 -2.60 -19.89 -4.40
C ASP A 126 -3.84 -19.23 -3.78
N GLU A 127 -5.03 -19.73 -4.10
CA GLU A 127 -6.32 -19.18 -3.67
C GLU A 127 -6.38 -18.96 -2.16
N LYS A 128 -5.71 -19.82 -1.36
CA LYS A 128 -5.66 -19.71 0.10
C LYS A 128 -5.01 -18.42 0.62
N PHE A 129 -4.20 -17.75 -0.21
CA PHE A 129 -3.55 -16.49 0.14
C PHE A 129 -4.31 -15.25 -0.36
N SER A 130 -5.40 -15.44 -1.09
CA SER A 130 -6.21 -14.35 -1.61
C SER A 130 -6.73 -13.47 -0.47
N GLY A 131 -6.59 -12.15 -0.62
CA GLY A 131 -6.98 -11.16 0.40
C GLY A 131 -5.97 -10.94 1.53
N GLN A 132 -4.85 -11.67 1.54
CA GLN A 132 -3.81 -11.54 2.56
C GLN A 132 -2.51 -10.91 2.03
N LEU A 133 -2.53 -10.48 0.77
CA LEU A 133 -1.39 -9.85 0.10
C LEU A 133 -1.54 -8.33 0.13
N TYR A 134 -0.45 -7.63 0.41
CA TYR A 134 -0.40 -6.18 0.30
C TYR A 134 1.02 -5.72 -0.05
N LEU A 135 1.16 -4.50 -0.58
CA LEU A 135 2.47 -3.87 -0.75
C LEU A 135 2.93 -3.33 0.60
N ILE A 136 4.19 -3.52 0.95
CA ILE A 136 4.75 -2.87 2.15
C ILE A 136 4.56 -1.35 2.04
N ASP A 137 4.18 -0.70 3.13
CA ASP A 137 4.12 0.76 3.20
C ASP A 137 5.36 1.28 3.94
N ASN A 138 6.21 2.02 3.24
CA ASN A 138 7.46 2.56 3.77
C ASN A 138 7.27 3.52 4.96
N ASN A 139 6.05 4.05 5.13
CA ASN A 139 5.72 4.99 6.20
C ASN A 139 4.81 4.35 7.28
N SER A 140 4.67 3.03 7.27
CA SER A 140 3.88 2.29 8.26
C SER A 140 4.71 1.85 9.46
N ASP A 141 4.01 1.36 10.50
CA ASP A 141 4.62 0.69 11.66
C ASP A 141 4.90 -0.80 11.39
N ASP A 142 5.12 -1.21 10.13
CA ASP A 142 5.44 -2.61 9.82
C ASP A 142 6.79 -2.97 10.51
N PRO A 143 6.80 -4.00 11.38
CA PRO A 143 7.91 -4.24 12.30
C PRO A 143 9.17 -4.79 11.61
N PHE A 144 9.10 -5.11 10.32
CA PHE A 144 10.25 -5.53 9.55
C PHE A 144 10.90 -4.40 8.74
N LEU A 145 10.34 -3.19 8.76
CA LEU A 145 11.05 -2.01 8.24
C LEU A 145 12.35 -1.76 9.03
N PRO A 146 13.40 -1.18 8.42
CA PRO A 146 14.66 -0.94 9.10
C PRO A 146 14.51 -0.03 10.33
N PRO A 147 15.24 -0.30 11.43
CA PRO A 147 16.16 -1.42 11.62
C PRO A 147 15.43 -2.76 11.87
N ASN A 148 15.89 -3.83 11.23
CA ASN A 148 15.40 -5.20 11.46
C ASN A 148 16.55 -6.19 11.73
N SER A 149 16.21 -7.34 12.30
CA SER A 149 17.10 -8.42 12.74
C SER A 149 18.02 -8.96 11.65
N LEU A 150 17.63 -8.82 10.38
CA LEU A 150 18.39 -9.30 9.23
C LEU A 150 19.16 -8.19 8.52
N SER A 151 19.10 -6.94 9.00
CA SER A 151 19.74 -5.78 8.38
C SER A 151 19.40 -5.63 6.89
N THR A 152 18.18 -5.97 6.51
CA THR A 152 17.66 -5.84 5.13
C THR A 152 16.82 -4.58 4.96
N ASN A 153 16.55 -4.16 3.72
CA ASN A 153 15.64 -3.06 3.43
C ASN A 153 14.47 -3.56 2.56
N PRO A 154 13.36 -4.01 3.18
CA PRO A 154 12.22 -4.54 2.44
C PRO A 154 11.34 -3.44 1.82
N GLY A 155 11.64 -2.15 1.95
CA GLY A 155 10.77 -1.08 1.45
C GLY A 155 10.55 -1.09 -0.07
N ASN A 156 9.52 -0.37 -0.53
CA ASN A 156 9.34 -0.07 -1.95
C ASN A 156 10.28 1.05 -2.41
N GLU A 157 10.70 1.00 -3.66
CA GLU A 157 11.48 2.05 -4.32
C GLU A 157 11.12 2.07 -5.80
N LEU A 158 11.12 3.26 -6.40
CA LEU A 158 11.01 3.45 -7.84
C LEU A 158 11.78 4.71 -8.20
N SER A 159 12.43 4.68 -9.35
CA SER A 159 12.89 5.89 -10.01
C SER A 159 12.61 5.85 -11.50
N MET A 160 12.21 7.00 -12.04
CA MET A 160 11.98 7.20 -13.46
C MET A 160 12.60 8.52 -13.89
N VAL A 161 13.25 8.50 -15.04
CA VAL A 161 13.80 9.70 -15.68
C VAL A 161 12.97 10.03 -16.91
N ASP A 162 12.68 11.31 -17.11
CA ASP A 162 12.00 11.83 -18.29
C ASP A 162 12.92 12.79 -19.03
N ILE A 163 13.30 12.37 -20.24
CA ILE A 163 14.22 13.07 -21.14
C ILE A 163 13.48 13.75 -22.31
N GLY A 164 12.17 13.98 -22.16
CA GLY A 164 11.34 14.69 -23.13
C GLY A 164 11.85 16.10 -23.42
N ASP A 165 12.24 16.82 -22.37
CA ASP A 165 12.96 18.09 -22.45
C ASP A 165 14.45 17.87 -22.14
N ARG A 166 15.29 17.92 -23.17
CA ARG A 166 16.74 17.74 -23.05
C ARG A 166 17.44 18.81 -22.20
N LYS A 167 16.79 19.97 -21.99
CA LYS A 167 17.35 21.04 -21.15
C LYS A 167 16.92 20.89 -19.68
N ASN A 168 15.81 20.21 -19.43
CA ASN A 168 15.23 20.03 -18.10
C ASN A 168 14.81 18.57 -17.90
N ILE A 169 15.79 17.69 -17.65
CA ILE A 169 15.53 16.29 -17.33
C ILE A 169 14.77 16.21 -16.01
N LYS A 170 13.58 15.62 -16.03
CA LYS A 170 12.77 15.41 -14.83
C LYS A 170 13.07 14.03 -14.23
N LYS A 171 12.98 13.94 -12.91
CA LYS A 171 13.12 12.70 -12.16
C LYS A 171 11.89 12.52 -11.29
N TYR A 172 11.35 11.32 -11.28
CA TYR A 172 10.21 10.94 -10.47
C TYR A 172 10.64 9.77 -9.58
N PHE A 173 10.19 9.78 -8.34
CA PHE A 173 10.51 8.76 -7.35
C PHE A 173 9.23 8.16 -6.78
N TYR A 174 9.36 6.99 -6.15
CA TYR A 174 8.28 6.40 -5.37
C TYR A 174 7.76 7.41 -4.33
N ALA A 175 6.44 7.63 -4.32
CA ALA A 175 5.77 8.51 -3.37
C ALA A 175 4.92 7.75 -2.35
N GLY A 176 4.43 6.56 -2.69
CA GLY A 176 3.56 5.82 -1.80
C GLY A 176 2.79 4.70 -2.50
N ASN A 177 1.96 4.04 -1.70
CA ASN A 177 0.96 3.09 -2.19
C ASN A 177 -0.41 3.77 -2.25
N TYR A 178 -1.23 3.38 -3.23
CA TYR A 178 -2.63 3.77 -3.29
C TYR A 178 -3.55 2.55 -3.35
N ILE A 179 -4.81 2.78 -2.97
CA ILE A 179 -5.87 1.78 -3.07
C ILE A 179 -6.80 2.24 -4.21
N PRO A 180 -6.97 1.46 -5.28
CA PRO A 180 -7.92 1.79 -6.34
C PRO A 180 -9.34 1.94 -5.78
N GLU A 181 -10.13 2.86 -6.33
CA GLU A 181 -11.49 3.16 -5.83
C GLU A 181 -12.41 1.93 -5.78
N ASN A 182 -12.17 0.96 -6.65
CA ASN A 182 -12.97 -0.26 -6.77
C ASN A 182 -12.43 -1.45 -5.96
N GLN A 183 -11.41 -1.25 -5.10
CA GLN A 183 -10.85 -2.31 -4.27
C GLN A 183 -11.08 -2.07 -2.78
N ALA A 184 -11.48 -3.14 -2.08
CA ALA A 184 -11.54 -3.13 -0.63
C ALA A 184 -10.13 -2.94 -0.06
N LYS A 185 -10.01 -2.16 1.02
CA LYS A 185 -8.73 -2.01 1.71
C LYS A 185 -8.24 -3.39 2.19
N PRO A 186 -6.94 -3.71 2.06
CA PRO A 186 -6.41 -4.95 2.60
C PRO A 186 -6.70 -5.03 4.10
N VAL A 187 -7.19 -6.18 4.57
CA VAL A 187 -7.54 -6.41 5.98
C VAL A 187 -6.31 -6.28 6.91
N PHE A 188 -5.11 -6.43 6.35
CA PHE A 188 -3.82 -6.31 7.06
C PHE A 188 -3.08 -4.99 6.84
N ALA A 189 -3.65 -4.05 6.06
CA ALA A 189 -3.11 -2.70 5.99
C ALA A 189 -3.43 -2.00 7.32
N ASN A 190 -2.55 -2.16 8.32
CA ASN A 190 -2.64 -1.47 9.60
C ASN A 190 -2.71 0.04 9.33
N LYS A 191 -3.92 0.56 9.38
CA LYS A 191 -4.16 2.00 9.36
C LYS A 191 -3.81 2.50 10.76
N GLY A 192 -2.74 3.28 10.86
CA GLY A 192 -2.63 4.30 11.90
C GLY A 192 -3.79 5.29 11.75
N ASP A 193 -5.00 4.88 12.13
CA ASP A 193 -6.18 5.73 12.20
C ASP A 193 -6.29 6.24 13.63
N LYS A 194 -5.53 7.30 13.93
CA LYS A 194 -5.85 8.15 15.08
C LYS A 194 -7.10 8.95 14.74
N THR A 195 -8.26 8.32 14.86
CA THR A 195 -9.53 9.02 15.02
C THR A 195 -10.05 8.76 16.43
N GLU A 196 -9.93 9.78 17.28
CA GLU A 196 -10.82 9.94 18.43
C GLU A 196 -12.27 9.71 17.97
N ASN A 197 -12.92 8.70 18.56
CA ASN A 197 -14.23 8.85 19.18
C ASN A 197 -14.68 7.54 19.82
N ALA A 198 -14.03 7.17 20.93
CA ALA A 198 -14.67 6.37 21.98
C ALA A 198 -15.25 7.31 23.05
N LYS A 199 -16.11 8.24 22.65
CA LYS A 199 -17.02 8.98 23.55
C LYS A 199 -18.46 8.67 23.16
N ASN A 200 -18.94 7.50 23.59
CA ASN A 200 -20.26 7.26 24.17
C ASN A 200 -20.63 5.78 24.03
N LYS A 201 -20.39 5.03 25.11
CA LYS A 201 -21.29 4.01 25.64
C LYS A 201 -20.76 3.49 26.98
N LEU A 202 -20.76 4.34 27.99
CA LEU A 202 -20.87 3.88 29.38
C LEU A 202 -22.13 4.51 29.99
N GLY A 203 -23.25 3.86 29.69
CA GLY A 203 -24.47 3.99 30.47
C GLY A 203 -24.55 2.84 31.46
N LYS A 204 -24.14 3.11 32.70
CA LYS A 204 -24.61 2.54 33.98
C LYS A 204 -24.46 1.04 34.26
N ASN A 205 -24.14 0.79 35.54
CA ASN A 205 -23.97 -0.47 36.27
C ASN A 205 -22.59 -1.10 36.06
N GLY A 206 -21.66 -1.16 37.02
CA GLY A 206 -21.80 -1.17 38.47
C GLY A 206 -21.23 -2.48 39.01
N LYS A 207 -19.90 -2.55 39.16
CA LYS A 207 -19.11 -3.29 40.16
C LYS A 207 -17.67 -3.43 39.66
N GLU A 208 -16.73 -2.83 40.39
CA GLU A 208 -15.31 -3.13 40.28
C GLU A 208 -15.09 -4.57 40.76
N GLU A 209 -14.55 -5.42 39.89
CA GLU A 209 -13.99 -6.70 40.30
C GLU A 209 -12.47 -6.60 40.09
N ARG A 210 -11.74 -6.51 41.21
CA ARG A 210 -10.28 -6.64 41.26
C ARG A 210 -9.93 -8.04 40.75
N VAL A 211 -9.32 -8.13 39.59
CA VAL A 211 -8.62 -9.35 39.19
C VAL A 211 -7.29 -9.40 39.94
N VAL A 212 -7.25 -10.26 40.94
CA VAL A 212 -6.05 -10.73 41.64
C VAL A 212 -5.24 -11.58 40.66
N LEU A 213 -3.97 -11.22 40.41
CA LEU A 213 -3.04 -12.08 39.70
C LEU A 213 -2.60 -13.20 40.65
N ASN A 214 -3.15 -14.40 40.45
CA ASN A 214 -2.61 -15.62 41.04
C ASN A 214 -1.42 -16.08 40.19
N SER A 215 -0.23 -16.00 40.78
CA SER A 215 0.98 -16.71 40.37
C SER A 215 1.13 -17.96 41.23
N LEU A 216 0.99 -19.14 40.62
CA LEU A 216 1.37 -20.47 41.10
C LEU A 216 1.62 -21.31 39.83
N GLU A 217 2.58 -22.21 39.68
CA GLU A 217 3.66 -22.85 40.45
C GLU A 217 4.56 -23.50 39.35
N GLU A 218 5.79 -23.98 39.53
CA GLU A 218 6.15 -25.17 40.32
C GLU A 218 7.68 -25.25 40.52
N GLU A 219 8.05 -25.69 41.73
CA GLU A 219 9.37 -26.15 42.17
C GLU A 219 9.78 -27.45 41.47
N GLN A 220 11.09 -27.64 41.32
CA GLN A 220 11.72 -28.93 41.02
C GLN A 220 12.14 -29.59 42.34
N ASP A 221 11.76 -30.86 42.50
CA ASP A 221 12.39 -31.83 43.41
C ASP A 221 13.86 -32.14 43.02
#